data_AF-A0A317ZLW5-F1
#
_entry.id   AF-A0A317ZLW5-F1
#
_cell.length_a   1.000
_cell.length_b   1.000
_cell.length_c   1.000
_cell.angle_alpha   90.00
_cell.angle_beta   90.00
_cell.angle_gamma   90.00
#
_symmetry.space_group_name_H-M   'P 1'
#
loop_
_entity.id
_entity.type
_entity.pdbx_description
1 polymer ?
#
loop_
_entity_poly.entity_id
_entity_poly.type
_entity_poly.pdbx_seq_one_letter_code
_entity_poly.pdbx_strand_id
1 'polypeptide(L)'
;MNITDEELRQIEEITDLLEVAFRSNEVSFDKPEWRKAVKDSIAHHEGHLQSFGVTQATVDPYKILTWVGYFFGESDNSQRPRIVEAMLDTLNYCLGKETPPGGLDSTTKNYLHAYVLNEMNDQSDHGIGKNGVFMSFNCASQMKRMANRRLQKGWGGSSSGWGGSR
;
A
#
# COMPACT_ATOMS: atom_id res chain seq x y z
N MET A 1 -17.59 13.93 2.11
CA MET A 1 -17.94 12.62 1.51
C MET A 1 -18.62 11.81 2.60
N ASN A 2 -19.54 10.89 2.29
CA ASN A 2 -20.13 10.02 3.31
C ASN A 2 -19.34 8.72 3.32
N ILE A 3 -18.30 8.64 4.17
CA ILE A 3 -17.62 7.38 4.45
C ILE A 3 -18.62 6.50 5.21
N THR A 4 -18.81 5.28 4.73
CA THR A 4 -19.69 4.30 5.36
C THR A 4 -19.05 3.73 6.63
N ASP A 5 -19.87 3.23 7.55
CA ASP A 5 -19.37 2.57 8.78
C ASP A 5 -18.46 1.38 8.45
N GLU A 6 -18.72 0.68 7.35
CA GLU A 6 -17.90 -0.43 6.87
C GLU A 6 -16.52 0.05 6.39
N GLU A 7 -16.44 1.16 5.66
CA GLU A 7 -15.16 1.73 5.24
C GLU A 7 -14.36 2.24 6.44
N LEU A 8 -15.02 2.87 7.42
CA LEU A 8 -14.36 3.27 8.67
C LEU A 8 -13.80 2.07 9.41
N ARG A 9 -14.58 0.98 9.54
CA ARG A 9 -14.13 -0.27 10.16
C ARG A 9 -12.90 -0.85 9.44
N GLN A 10 -12.89 -0.85 8.11
CA GLN A 10 -11.74 -1.33 7.33
C GLN A 10 -10.50 -0.45 7.50
N ILE A 11 -10.68 0.88 7.60
CA ILE A 11 -9.60 1.82 7.89
C ILE A 11 -9.04 1.58 9.30
N GLU A 12 -9.89 1.37 10.29
CA GLU A 12 -9.46 1.06 11.65
C GLU A 12 -8.67 -0.24 11.70
N GLU A 13 -9.17 -1.31 11.08
CA GLU A 13 -8.48 -2.61 11.03
C GLU A 13 -7.10 -2.52 10.39
N ILE A 14 -6.99 -1.83 9.25
CA ILE A 14 -5.71 -1.73 8.54
C ILE A 14 -4.71 -0.83 9.28
N THR A 15 -5.20 0.23 9.93
CA THR A 15 -4.35 1.14 10.69
C THR A 15 -3.90 0.49 12.00
N ASP A 16 -4.74 -0.29 12.68
CA ASP A 16 -4.32 -1.07 13.85
C ASP A 16 -3.19 -2.06 13.52
N LEU A 17 -3.21 -2.68 12.32
CA LEU A 17 -2.08 -3.50 11.85
C LEU A 17 -0.80 -2.69 11.68
N LEU A 18 -0.89 -1.44 11.19
CA LEU A 18 0.27 -0.54 11.09
C LEU A 18 0.79 -0.16 12.49
N GLU A 19 -0.10 0.11 13.45
CA GLU A 19 0.29 0.44 14.81
C GLU A 19 1.04 -0.71 15.49
N VAL A 20 0.58 -1.95 15.25
CA VAL A 20 1.29 -3.16 15.69
C VAL A 20 2.67 -3.25 15.04
N ALA A 21 2.77 -3.02 13.72
CA ALA A 21 4.04 -3.06 13.00
C ALA A 21 5.02 -1.99 13.49
N PHE A 22 4.55 -0.78 13.83
CA PHE A 22 5.37 0.26 14.45
C PHE A 22 5.95 -0.21 15.78
N ARG A 23 5.12 -0.77 16.66
CA ARG A 23 5.60 -1.31 17.95
C ARG A 23 6.64 -2.42 17.76
N SER A 24 6.44 -3.30 16.79
CA SER A 24 7.41 -4.35 16.44
C SER A 24 8.74 -3.79 15.91
N ASN A 25 8.72 -2.58 15.37
CA ASN A 25 9.91 -1.85 14.91
C ASN A 25 10.41 -0.83 15.95
N GLU A 26 10.01 -0.96 17.23
CA GLU A 26 10.41 -0.05 18.31
C GLU A 26 10.01 1.42 18.08
N VAL A 27 8.98 1.65 17.27
CA VAL A 27 8.35 2.95 17.05
C VAL A 27 7.01 2.98 17.78
N SER A 28 6.73 4.09 18.47
CA SER A 28 5.45 4.26 19.14
C SER A 28 5.01 5.71 19.11
N PHE A 29 3.71 5.89 18.94
CA PHE A 29 3.04 7.19 18.96
C PHE A 29 1.93 7.13 20.00
N ASP A 30 1.60 8.27 20.59
CA ASP A 30 0.46 8.32 21.50
C ASP A 30 -0.87 8.16 20.74
N LYS A 31 -1.91 7.69 21.45
CA LYS A 31 -3.22 7.47 20.83
C LYS A 31 -3.85 8.76 20.24
N PRO A 32 -3.71 9.95 20.87
CA PRO A 32 -4.15 11.20 20.27
C PRO A 32 -3.49 11.52 18.92
N GLU A 33 -2.17 11.39 18.82
CA GLU A 33 -1.39 11.62 17.61
C GLU A 33 -1.75 10.61 16.52
N TRP A 34 -1.91 9.34 16.89
CA TRP A 34 -2.42 8.29 16.01
C TRP A 34 -3.76 8.64 15.38
N ARG A 35 -4.75 8.98 16.22
CA ARG A 35 -6.10 9.37 15.76
C ARG A 35 -6.05 10.61 14.87
N LYS A 36 -5.17 11.56 15.19
CA LYS A 36 -4.95 12.75 14.36
C LYS A 36 -4.38 12.37 13.00
N ALA A 37 -3.37 11.52 12.93
CA ALA A 37 -2.76 11.07 11.68
C ALA A 37 -3.78 10.36 10.76
N VAL A 38 -4.63 9.50 11.31
CA VAL A 38 -5.71 8.84 10.56
C VAL A 38 -6.73 9.86 10.04
N LYS A 39 -7.19 10.77 10.92
CA LYS A 39 -8.15 11.81 10.55
C LYS A 39 -7.61 12.75 9.47
N ASP A 40 -6.37 13.18 9.61
CA ASP A 40 -5.70 14.07 8.66
C ASP A 40 -5.49 13.37 7.31
N SER A 41 -5.19 12.07 7.31
CA SER A 41 -5.09 11.27 6.09
C SER A 41 -6.44 11.17 5.36
N ILE A 42 -7.53 10.94 6.09
CA ILE A 42 -8.88 10.94 5.52
C ILE A 42 -9.24 12.33 4.96
N ALA A 43 -9.01 13.39 5.73
CA ALA A 43 -9.30 14.76 5.31
C ALA A 43 -8.48 15.18 4.09
N HIS A 44 -7.20 14.78 4.03
CA HIS A 44 -6.35 15.02 2.86
C HIS A 44 -6.92 14.31 1.62
N HIS A 45 -7.58 13.17 1.80
CA HIS A 45 -8.08 12.35 0.70
C HIS A 45 -9.35 12.98 0.13
N GLU A 46 -10.24 13.42 1.02
CA GLU A 46 -11.37 14.26 0.67
C GLU A 46 -10.95 15.53 -0.07
N GLY A 47 -9.96 16.25 0.45
CA GLY A 47 -9.45 17.48 -0.17
C GLY A 47 -8.89 17.24 -1.58
N HIS A 48 -8.13 16.16 -1.76
CA HIS A 48 -7.61 15.75 -3.07
C HIS A 48 -8.73 15.43 -4.06
N LEU A 49 -9.80 14.74 -3.64
CA LEU A 49 -10.93 14.46 -4.52
C LEU A 49 -11.69 15.71 -4.92
N GLN A 50 -11.91 16.63 -3.98
CA GLN A 50 -12.58 17.90 -4.22
C GLN A 50 -11.79 18.76 -5.22
N SER A 51 -10.46 18.82 -5.11
CA SER A 51 -9.64 19.63 -6.01
C SER A 51 -9.70 19.17 -7.47
N PHE A 52 -10.00 17.89 -7.71
CA PHE A 52 -10.14 17.33 -9.07
C PHE A 52 -11.60 17.14 -9.51
N GLY A 53 -12.58 17.55 -8.69
CA GLY A 53 -14.01 17.35 -8.99
C GLY A 53 -14.40 15.87 -9.11
N VAL A 54 -13.68 14.98 -8.41
CA VAL A 54 -13.90 13.53 -8.48
C VAL A 54 -14.91 13.13 -7.40
N THR A 55 -16.04 12.58 -7.83
CA THR A 55 -16.97 11.90 -6.92
C THR A 55 -16.49 10.47 -6.71
N GLN A 56 -15.86 10.21 -5.57
CA GLN A 56 -15.42 8.86 -5.23
C GLN A 56 -16.60 7.99 -4.78
N ALA A 57 -16.59 6.72 -5.23
CA ALA A 57 -17.55 5.72 -4.79
C ALA A 57 -17.16 5.04 -3.46
N THR A 58 -15.86 4.78 -3.25
CA THR A 58 -15.33 4.08 -2.06
C THR A 58 -13.93 4.54 -1.69
N VAL A 59 -13.60 4.63 -0.40
CA VAL A 59 -12.25 4.89 0.11
C VAL A 59 -11.42 3.60 0.15
N ASP A 60 -10.19 3.64 -0.37
CA ASP A 60 -9.27 2.49 -0.27
C ASP A 60 -8.52 2.55 1.08
N PRO A 61 -8.70 1.57 1.98
CA PRO A 61 -8.06 1.57 3.29
C PRO A 61 -6.52 1.50 3.20
N TYR A 62 -5.95 0.86 2.17
CA TYR A 62 -4.49 0.82 1.98
C TYR A 62 -3.92 2.19 1.63
N LYS A 63 -4.70 3.03 0.93
CA LYS A 63 -4.32 4.41 0.67
C LYS A 63 -4.20 5.19 1.97
N ILE A 64 -5.18 5.05 2.87
CA ILE A 64 -5.14 5.70 4.19
C ILE A 64 -3.93 5.20 5.00
N LEU A 65 -3.67 3.89 5.03
CA LEU A 65 -2.48 3.33 5.68
C LEU A 65 -1.19 3.98 5.18
N THR A 66 -1.01 4.07 3.85
CA THR A 66 0.23 4.64 3.28
C THR A 66 0.42 6.09 3.69
N TRP A 67 -0.66 6.84 3.83
CA TRP A 67 -0.62 8.25 4.19
C TRP A 67 -0.38 8.47 5.68
N VAL A 68 -0.90 7.59 6.54
CA VAL A 68 -0.56 7.58 7.96
C VAL A 68 0.93 7.31 8.15
N GLY A 69 1.47 6.29 7.45
CA GLY A 69 2.92 6.02 7.47
C GLY A 69 3.74 7.20 6.95
N TYR A 70 3.28 7.86 5.89
CA TYR A 70 3.93 9.06 5.36
C TYR A 70 3.94 10.22 6.36
N PHE A 71 2.79 10.50 6.98
CA PHE A 71 2.65 11.57 7.98
C PHE A 71 3.65 11.41 9.12
N PHE A 72 3.79 10.19 9.65
CA PHE A 72 4.75 9.91 10.71
C PHE A 72 6.21 9.94 10.23
N GLY A 73 6.48 9.48 9.01
CA GLY A 73 7.83 9.55 8.44
C GLY A 73 8.29 10.99 8.15
N GLU A 74 7.35 11.89 7.85
CA GLU A 74 7.60 13.33 7.72
C GLU A 74 7.79 14.01 9.08
N SER A 75 7.10 13.56 10.14
CA SER A 75 7.18 14.18 11.46
C SER A 75 8.41 13.77 12.27
N ASP A 76 9.00 12.59 12.03
CA ASP A 76 10.18 12.10 12.76
C ASP A 76 11.26 11.50 11.85
N ASN A 77 12.23 12.35 11.48
CA ASN A 77 13.37 11.96 10.65
C ASN A 77 14.24 10.86 11.27
N SER A 78 14.29 10.76 12.61
CA SER A 78 15.13 9.79 13.32
C SER A 78 14.53 8.37 13.28
N GLN A 79 13.20 8.29 13.26
CA GLN A 79 12.47 7.02 13.20
C GLN A 79 11.99 6.66 11.80
N ARG A 80 12.07 7.59 10.84
CA ARG A 80 11.63 7.44 9.45
C ARG A 80 12.01 6.10 8.78
N PRO A 81 13.26 5.59 8.86
CA PRO A 81 13.59 4.27 8.29
C PRO A 81 12.72 3.12 8.82
N ARG A 82 12.47 3.11 10.12
CA ARG A 82 11.66 2.10 10.82
C ARG A 82 10.17 2.28 10.56
N ILE A 83 9.71 3.52 10.43
CA ILE A 83 8.33 3.85 10.03
C ILE A 83 8.05 3.35 8.61
N VAL A 84 8.95 3.63 7.66
CA VAL A 84 8.82 3.18 6.27
C VAL A 84 8.88 1.65 6.17
N GLU A 85 9.79 1.02 6.92
CA GLU A 85 9.89 -0.44 6.99
C GLU A 85 8.59 -1.07 7.48
N ALA A 86 8.06 -0.61 8.62
CA ALA A 86 6.81 -1.09 9.16
C ALA A 86 5.62 -0.86 8.22
N MET A 87 5.55 0.30 7.56
CA MET A 87 4.52 0.58 6.55
C MET A 87 4.57 -0.44 5.40
N LEU A 88 5.76 -0.70 4.86
CA LEU A 88 5.95 -1.66 3.77
C LEU A 88 5.69 -3.10 4.23
N ASP A 89 6.02 -3.44 5.47
CA ASP A 89 5.73 -4.74 6.07
C ASP A 89 4.24 -4.98 6.23
N THR A 90 3.49 -3.99 6.72
CA THR A 90 2.04 -4.10 6.86
C THR A 90 1.39 -4.28 5.48
N LEU A 91 1.79 -3.48 4.50
CA LEU A 91 1.32 -3.65 3.11
C LEU A 91 1.64 -5.06 2.60
N ASN A 92 2.88 -5.51 2.74
CA ASN A 92 3.29 -6.81 2.26
C ASN A 92 2.57 -7.97 2.96
N TYR A 93 2.30 -7.81 4.26
CA TYR A 93 1.47 -8.74 5.02
C TYR A 93 0.06 -8.84 4.44
N CYS A 94 -0.56 -7.71 4.09
CA CYS A 94 -1.87 -7.69 3.46
C CYS A 94 -1.89 -8.38 2.09
N LEU A 95 -0.84 -8.19 1.27
CA LEU A 95 -0.66 -8.97 0.02
C LEU A 95 -0.53 -10.48 0.30
N GLY A 96 0.07 -10.84 1.43
CA GLY A 96 0.14 -12.20 1.97
C GLY A 96 -1.20 -12.85 2.22
N LYS A 97 -2.19 -12.05 2.65
CA LYS A 97 -3.53 -12.50 3.00
C LYS A 97 -4.49 -12.55 1.83
N GLU A 98 -4.20 -11.85 0.72
CA GLU A 98 -5.01 -11.96 -0.49
C GLU A 98 -5.01 -13.38 -1.05
N THR A 99 -6.08 -13.77 -1.75
CA THR A 99 -6.15 -15.06 -2.44
C THR A 99 -5.92 -14.89 -3.94
N PRO A 100 -4.99 -15.67 -4.54
CA PRO A 100 -4.06 -16.59 -3.86
C PRO A 100 -2.98 -15.83 -3.08
N PRO A 101 -2.34 -16.44 -2.05
CA PRO A 101 -1.33 -15.78 -1.22
C PRO A 101 -0.13 -15.31 -2.04
N GLY A 102 0.52 -14.23 -1.61
CA GLY A 102 1.70 -13.69 -2.28
C GLY A 102 2.36 -12.58 -1.50
N GLY A 103 3.30 -11.86 -2.09
CA GLY A 103 4.02 -10.79 -1.43
C GLY A 103 5.19 -10.36 -2.28
N LEU A 104 5.72 -9.19 -1.98
CA LEU A 104 6.97 -8.70 -2.50
C LEU A 104 8.11 -9.52 -1.88
N ASP A 105 9.05 -9.96 -2.71
CA ASP A 105 10.31 -10.51 -2.25
C ASP A 105 11.15 -9.42 -1.55
N SER A 106 12.16 -9.85 -0.80
CA SER A 106 13.02 -8.95 -0.03
C SER A 106 13.74 -7.92 -0.90
N THR A 107 14.12 -8.28 -2.14
CA THR A 107 14.81 -7.36 -3.05
C THR A 107 13.88 -6.23 -3.46
N THR A 108 12.66 -6.57 -3.88
CA THR A 108 11.64 -5.60 -4.26
C THR A 108 11.27 -4.67 -3.09
N LYS A 109 11.12 -5.23 -1.88
CA LYS A 109 10.88 -4.43 -0.67
C LYS A 109 12.03 -3.46 -0.38
N ASN A 110 13.27 -3.91 -0.49
CA ASN A 110 14.44 -3.06 -0.22
C ASN A 110 14.53 -1.89 -1.21
N TYR A 111 14.19 -2.11 -2.49
CA TYR A 111 14.10 -1.02 -3.46
C TYR A 111 13.00 -0.02 -3.10
N LEU A 112 11.79 -0.49 -2.77
CA LEU A 112 10.70 0.40 -2.35
C LEU A 112 11.06 1.19 -1.10
N HIS A 113 11.70 0.55 -0.13
CA HIS A 113 12.18 1.20 1.09
C HIS A 113 13.15 2.32 0.78
N ALA A 114 14.18 2.05 -0.03
CA ALA A 114 15.15 3.06 -0.44
C ALA A 114 14.50 4.22 -1.22
N TYR A 115 13.58 3.93 -2.14
CA TYR A 115 12.89 4.96 -2.90
C TYR A 115 12.04 5.89 -2.02
N VAL A 116 11.28 5.32 -1.08
CA VAL A 116 10.45 6.11 -0.16
C VAL A 116 11.32 6.97 0.75
N LEU A 117 12.42 6.42 1.26
CA LEU A 117 13.35 7.18 2.11
C LEU A 117 14.02 8.31 1.35
N ASN A 118 14.49 8.07 0.13
CA ASN A 118 15.11 9.11 -0.69
C ASN A 118 14.13 10.27 -0.93
N GLU A 119 12.87 9.96 -1.22
CA GLU A 119 11.86 10.99 -1.43
C GLU A 119 11.56 11.80 -0.17
N MET A 120 11.38 11.13 0.98
CA MET A 120 11.18 11.83 2.25
C MET A 120 12.41 12.67 2.67
N ASN A 121 13.61 12.33 2.16
CA ASN A 121 14.85 13.06 2.38
C ASN A 121 15.08 14.19 1.35
N ASP A 122 14.04 14.64 0.65
CA ASP A 122 14.10 15.66 -0.40
C ASP A 122 15.03 15.32 -1.57
N GLN A 123 15.36 14.03 -1.75
CA GLN A 123 16.05 13.50 -2.93
C GLN A 123 14.99 12.96 -3.91
N SER A 124 14.01 13.81 -4.24
CA SER A 124 12.73 13.46 -4.85
C SER A 124 12.76 13.32 -6.38
N ASP A 125 13.85 12.81 -6.95
CA ASP A 125 14.00 12.63 -8.41
C ASP A 125 12.99 11.63 -9.03
N HIS A 126 12.21 10.93 -8.20
CA HIS A 126 11.37 9.81 -8.60
C HIS A 126 9.86 10.03 -8.42
N GLY A 127 9.44 11.07 -7.68
CA GLY A 127 8.04 11.50 -7.57
C GLY A 127 7.04 10.40 -7.15
N ILE A 128 7.43 9.50 -6.25
CA ILE A 128 6.55 8.45 -5.73
C ILE A 128 5.56 9.11 -4.75
N GLY A 129 6.02 9.55 -3.60
CA GLY A 129 5.25 10.26 -2.60
C GLY A 129 4.25 9.33 -1.94
N LYS A 130 3.43 9.87 -1.06
CA LYS A 130 2.37 9.08 -0.44
C LYS A 130 1.40 8.42 -1.44
N ASN A 131 1.18 9.04 -2.61
CA ASN A 131 0.36 8.46 -3.68
C ASN A 131 1.08 7.37 -4.46
N GLY A 132 2.36 7.54 -4.76
CA GLY A 132 3.16 6.57 -5.49
C GLY A 132 3.43 5.32 -4.69
N VAL A 133 3.52 5.40 -3.36
CA VAL A 133 3.58 4.20 -2.50
C VAL A 133 2.31 3.39 -2.65
N PHE A 134 1.15 4.04 -2.50
CA PHE A 134 -0.14 3.40 -2.73
C PHE A 134 -0.27 2.82 -4.15
N MET A 135 0.12 3.57 -5.18
CA MET A 135 0.07 3.10 -6.56
C MET A 135 1.00 1.92 -6.82
N SER A 136 2.21 1.93 -6.26
CA SER A 136 3.16 0.82 -6.37
C SER A 136 2.60 -0.46 -5.75
N PHE A 137 2.00 -0.33 -4.56
CA PHE A 137 1.30 -1.41 -3.90
C PHE A 137 0.13 -1.95 -4.71
N ASN A 138 -0.76 -1.05 -5.18
CA ASN A 138 -1.93 -1.42 -5.96
C ASN A 138 -1.53 -2.10 -7.27
N CYS A 139 -0.52 -1.58 -7.98
CA CYS A 139 0.03 -2.21 -9.18
C CYS A 139 0.54 -3.63 -8.88
N ALA A 140 1.29 -3.83 -7.80
CA ALA A 140 1.76 -5.15 -7.40
C ALA A 140 0.59 -6.12 -7.10
N SER A 141 -0.43 -5.66 -6.37
CA SER A 141 -1.66 -6.44 -6.12
C SER A 141 -2.37 -6.82 -7.43
N GLN A 142 -2.53 -5.87 -8.37
CA GLN A 142 -3.21 -6.12 -9.63
C GLN A 142 -2.43 -7.05 -10.56
N MET A 143 -1.11 -6.88 -10.69
CA MET A 143 -0.25 -7.77 -11.47
C MET A 143 -0.34 -9.22 -10.96
N LYS A 144 -0.34 -9.40 -9.64
CA LYS A 144 -0.56 -10.70 -9.00
C LYS A 144 -1.94 -11.27 -9.37
N ARG A 145 -3.02 -10.50 -9.22
CA ARG A 145 -4.38 -10.94 -9.60
C ARG A 145 -4.47 -11.31 -11.10
N MET A 146 -3.72 -10.63 -11.97
CA MET A 146 -3.68 -10.94 -13.40
C MET A 146 -2.86 -12.22 -13.71
N ALA A 147 -1.68 -12.38 -13.11
CA ALA A 147 -0.85 -13.58 -13.29
C ALA A 147 -1.61 -14.85 -12.87
N ASN A 148 -2.31 -14.80 -11.74
CA ASN A 148 -3.10 -15.91 -11.25
C ASN A 148 -4.30 -16.26 -12.16
N ARG A 149 -4.97 -15.24 -12.71
CA ARG A 149 -6.03 -15.46 -13.71
C ARG A 149 -5.49 -16.15 -14.97
N ARG A 150 -4.27 -15.85 -15.39
CA ARG A 150 -3.61 -16.51 -16.54
C ARG A 150 -3.25 -17.96 -16.23
N LEU A 151 -2.73 -18.23 -15.03
CA LEU A 151 -2.42 -19.59 -14.58
C LEU A 151 -3.68 -20.46 -14.44
N GLN A 152 -4.76 -19.91 -13.87
CA GLN A 152 -6.04 -20.64 -13.69
C GLN A 152 -6.79 -20.88 -14.99
N LYS A 153 -6.69 -19.98 -15.98
CA LYS A 153 -7.32 -20.18 -17.30
C LYS A 153 -6.60 -21.21 -18.17
N GLY A 154 -5.51 -21.80 -17.66
CA GLY A 154 -4.62 -22.65 -18.43
C GLY A 154 -3.86 -21.82 -19.45
N TRP A 155 -2.56 -22.03 -19.54
CA TRP A 155 -1.84 -21.68 -20.75
C TRP A 155 -2.35 -22.61 -21.86
N GLY A 156 -3.49 -22.24 -22.48
CA GLY A 156 -4.07 -22.87 -23.67
C GLY A 156 -3.23 -22.56 -24.91
N GLY A 157 -1.91 -22.61 -24.78
CA GLY A 157 -0.97 -22.57 -25.88
C GLY A 157 -1.05 -23.91 -26.56
N SER A 158 -1.89 -23.96 -27.58
CA SER A 158 -2.06 -25.10 -28.48
C SER A 158 -0.69 -25.57 -28.98
N SER A 159 -0.21 -26.68 -28.42
CA SER A 159 0.78 -27.56 -29.04
C SER A 159 0.06 -28.81 -29.53
N SER A 160 -0.83 -28.65 -30.51
CA SER A 160 -1.43 -29.77 -31.22
C SER A 160 -1.56 -29.39 -32.69
N GLY A 161 -0.60 -29.80 -33.51
CA GLY A 161 -0.71 -29.55 -34.95
C GLY A 161 0.51 -29.83 -35.81
N TRP A 162 1.32 -30.85 -35.53
CA TRP A 162 2.17 -31.47 -36.57
C TRP A 162 1.99 -32.99 -36.54
N GLY A 163 0.75 -33.41 -36.87
CA GLY A 163 0.51 -34.72 -37.46
C GLY A 163 0.85 -34.64 -38.95
N GLY A 164 2.14 -34.76 -39.26
CA GLY A 164 2.62 -34.93 -40.63
C GLY A 164 2.59 -36.40 -41.01
N SER A 165 1.48 -36.83 -41.60
CA SER A 165 1.42 -38.09 -42.34
C SER A 165 2.23 -37.97 -43.62
N ARG A 166 3.27 -38.78 -43.79
CA ARG A 166 3.59 -39.56 -45.00
C ARG A 166 4.82 -40.43 -44.77
#